data_AF-A0A1L8E202-F1
#
_entry.id   AF-A0A1L8E202-F1
#
_cell.length_a   1.000
_cell.length_b   1.000
_cell.length_c   1.000
_cell.angle_alpha   90.00
_cell.angle_beta   90.00
_cell.angle_gamma   90.00
#
_symmetry.space_group_name_H-M   'P 1'
#
loop_
_entity.id
_entity.type
_entity.pdbx_description
1 polymer ?
#
loop_
_entity_poly.entity_id
_entity_poly.type
_entity_poly.pdbx_seq_one_letter_code
_entity_poly.pdbx_strand_id
1 'polypeptide(L)'
;MARSPMPCVLSAPLVVTLVGLPCRGKSFAAHRISRHLNWKGESAKVFSVEEAATPDTLKEILAHFQSGSNVAIIDGMHLTRSSRQIITAFCSETSSHHILVEITCDDAEVKDNMERTLKFYEKTDKNIDWRHTIEEKMLRYAVLEACSPLEAPLIAVNASANPILHSVTARGIQGALQTTILGVLASPLIKEHTFYFTRHGESKFNMMGRIGGDSGLSERGSKYAERLAIACPGPKLIWTSELERTIATARAIPGPRTALRELNEINAGICEGLTYEEIQERFPQEFAWRDQDKLKYRYPHGESYLDLLQRVDNVVQGLMTASEVLVVSHQAVLRCIMAYFTGSAPEDVPYINVPLHTLLVVRSSGYDFQVEPVPLKIECVDTYRVQPKNCSPGRTDADALQTVPAHFDAPLPQVIN
;
A
#
# COMPACT_ATOMS: atom_id res chain seq x y z
N MET A 1 -34.90 -32.28 -4.06
CA MET A 1 -33.57 -32.94 -3.95
C MET A 1 -32.57 -31.86 -3.60
N ALA A 2 -32.04 -31.86 -2.37
CA ALA A 2 -30.98 -30.94 -1.98
C ALA A 2 -29.73 -31.28 -2.80
N ARG A 3 -29.24 -30.33 -3.61
CA ARG A 3 -27.95 -30.48 -4.30
C ARG A 3 -26.88 -30.66 -3.23
N SER A 4 -26.05 -31.71 -3.34
CA SER A 4 -24.86 -31.85 -2.50
C SER A 4 -23.99 -30.60 -2.71
N PRO A 5 -23.47 -29.96 -1.65
CA PRO A 5 -22.58 -28.81 -1.82
C PRO A 5 -21.38 -29.26 -2.67
N MET A 6 -21.17 -28.59 -3.81
CA MET A 6 -19.96 -28.83 -4.59
C MET A 6 -18.76 -28.42 -3.72
N PRO A 7 -17.68 -29.23 -3.68
CA PRO A 7 -16.49 -28.83 -2.94
C PRO A 7 -15.94 -27.53 -3.53
N CYS A 8 -15.79 -26.52 -2.67
CA CYS A 8 -15.23 -25.23 -3.05
C CYS A 8 -13.80 -25.42 -3.60
N VAL A 9 -13.56 -24.96 -4.83
CA VAL A 9 -12.24 -25.07 -5.46
C VAL A 9 -11.27 -24.14 -4.72
N LEU A 10 -9.99 -24.53 -4.60
CA LEU A 10 -8.96 -23.73 -3.91
C LEU A 10 -8.83 -22.29 -4.44
N SER A 11 -9.23 -22.03 -5.69
CA SER A 11 -9.21 -20.72 -6.35
C SER A 11 -10.56 -19.98 -6.34
N ALA A 12 -11.55 -20.45 -5.59
CA ALA A 12 -12.85 -19.78 -5.52
C ALA A 12 -12.74 -18.39 -4.86
N PRO A 13 -13.64 -17.45 -5.20
CA PRO A 13 -13.68 -16.13 -4.56
C PRO A 13 -13.89 -16.23 -3.04
N LEU A 14 -13.42 -15.22 -2.31
CA LEU A 14 -13.56 -15.12 -0.85
C LEU A 14 -14.51 -14.00 -0.46
N VAL A 15 -15.49 -14.33 0.38
CA VAL A 15 -16.32 -13.35 1.09
C VAL A 15 -15.81 -13.21 2.53
N VAL A 16 -15.46 -11.98 2.90
CA VAL A 16 -15.04 -11.59 4.25
C VAL A 16 -16.20 -10.80 4.88
N THR A 17 -16.74 -11.25 6.00
CA THR A 17 -17.83 -10.55 6.70
C THR A 17 -17.31 -9.97 8.00
N LEU A 18 -17.34 -8.64 8.12
CA LEU A 18 -17.00 -7.96 9.36
C LEU A 18 -18.17 -8.10 10.34
N VAL A 19 -17.87 -8.35 11.61
CA VAL A 19 -18.85 -8.53 12.68
C VAL A 19 -18.43 -7.66 13.87
N GLY A 20 -19.37 -6.98 14.50
CA GLY A 20 -19.10 -6.22 15.71
C GLY A 20 -20.01 -5.03 15.93
N LEU A 21 -20.10 -4.60 17.19
CA LEU A 21 -20.88 -3.45 17.62
C LEU A 21 -20.44 -2.14 16.92
N PRO A 22 -21.27 -1.09 16.92
CA PRO A 22 -20.86 0.23 16.45
C PRO A 22 -19.57 0.73 17.13
N CYS A 23 -18.82 1.57 16.42
CA CYS A 23 -17.60 2.22 16.93
C CYS A 23 -16.49 1.24 17.37
N ARG A 24 -16.42 0.04 16.80
CA ARG A 24 -15.34 -0.95 17.06
C ARG A 24 -14.19 -0.93 16.06
N GLY A 25 -14.25 -0.11 15.00
CA GLY A 25 -13.17 -0.02 14.00
C GLY A 25 -13.28 -0.99 12.81
N LYS A 26 -14.47 -1.57 12.58
CA LYS A 26 -14.74 -2.49 11.46
C LYS A 26 -14.36 -1.91 10.09
N SER A 27 -14.84 -0.71 9.77
CA SER A 27 -14.54 -0.04 8.50
C SER A 27 -13.05 0.19 8.30
N PHE A 28 -12.34 0.57 9.37
CA PHE A 28 -10.88 0.72 9.32
C PHE A 28 -10.19 -0.62 9.02
N ALA A 29 -10.60 -1.71 9.69
CA ALA A 29 -10.08 -3.05 9.41
C ALA A 29 -10.40 -3.50 7.98
N ALA A 30 -11.64 -3.31 7.50
CA ALA A 30 -12.06 -3.66 6.15
C ALA A 30 -11.21 -2.96 5.08
N HIS A 31 -11.01 -1.64 5.19
CA HIS A 31 -10.19 -0.90 4.24
C HIS A 31 -8.70 -1.24 4.34
N ARG A 32 -8.17 -1.55 5.54
CA ARG A 32 -6.79 -2.03 5.71
C ARG A 32 -6.58 -3.38 5.03
N ILE A 33 -7.52 -4.32 5.20
CA ILE A 33 -7.52 -5.62 4.51
C ILE A 33 -7.57 -5.40 2.99
N SER A 34 -8.54 -4.61 2.52
CA SER A 34 -8.72 -4.33 1.09
C SER A 34 -7.46 -3.77 0.46
N ARG A 35 -6.83 -2.76 1.08
CA ARG A 35 -5.59 -2.16 0.58
C ARG A 35 -4.46 -3.18 0.50
N HIS A 36 -4.27 -3.98 1.55
CA HIS A 36 -3.20 -4.97 1.56
C HIS A 36 -3.41 -6.07 0.50
N LEU A 37 -4.64 -6.55 0.33
CA LEU A 37 -4.94 -7.56 -0.68
C LEU A 37 -4.73 -7.02 -2.10
N ASN A 38 -5.18 -5.81 -2.40
CA ASN A 38 -4.91 -5.16 -3.70
C ASN A 38 -3.41 -4.96 -3.94
N TRP A 39 -2.66 -4.58 -2.91
CA TRP A 39 -1.20 -4.51 -2.98
C TRP A 39 -0.54 -5.86 -3.32
N LYS A 40 -1.09 -6.96 -2.80
CA LYS A 40 -0.64 -8.33 -3.11
C LYS A 40 -1.10 -8.83 -4.50
N GLY A 41 -1.85 -8.02 -5.24
CA GLY A 41 -2.36 -8.35 -6.58
C GLY A 41 -3.74 -9.02 -6.58
N GLU A 42 -4.41 -9.11 -5.43
CA GLU A 42 -5.78 -9.62 -5.33
C GLU A 42 -6.79 -8.52 -5.65
N SER A 43 -7.92 -8.84 -6.28
CA SER A 43 -8.95 -7.85 -6.57
C SER A 43 -9.98 -7.83 -5.44
N ALA A 44 -9.74 -6.94 -4.47
CA ALA A 44 -10.54 -6.83 -3.25
C ALA A 44 -11.36 -5.53 -3.19
N LYS A 45 -12.66 -5.64 -2.88
CA LYS A 45 -13.57 -4.50 -2.73
C LYS A 45 -14.34 -4.54 -1.40
N VAL A 46 -14.50 -3.38 -0.78
CA VAL A 46 -15.35 -3.18 0.41
C VAL A 46 -16.78 -2.82 -0.02
N PHE A 47 -17.77 -3.50 0.58
CA PHE A 47 -19.20 -3.28 0.43
C PHE A 47 -19.74 -2.84 1.80
N SER A 48 -19.98 -1.53 1.96
CA SER A 48 -20.46 -0.96 3.21
C SER A 48 -21.97 -1.11 3.35
N VAL A 49 -22.42 -1.64 4.48
CA VAL A 49 -23.83 -1.82 4.85
C VAL A 49 -24.04 -1.32 6.29
N GLU A 50 -25.22 -0.80 6.60
CA GLU A 50 -25.45 -0.24 7.94
C GLU A 50 -25.52 -1.31 9.03
N GLU A 51 -26.38 -2.33 8.82
CA GLU A 51 -26.60 -3.42 9.77
C GLU A 51 -26.02 -4.72 9.26
N ALA A 52 -26.55 -5.23 8.14
CA ALA A 52 -26.18 -6.50 7.55
C ALA A 52 -26.39 -6.49 6.03
N ALA A 53 -25.78 -7.45 5.34
CA ALA A 53 -25.96 -7.65 3.91
C ALA A 53 -27.43 -7.86 3.54
N THR A 54 -27.87 -7.16 2.49
CA THR A 54 -29.20 -7.34 1.89
C THR A 54 -29.10 -8.20 0.63
N PRO A 55 -30.23 -8.69 0.08
CA PRO A 55 -30.22 -9.39 -1.21
C PRO A 55 -29.58 -8.56 -2.34
N ASP A 56 -29.70 -7.23 -2.30
CA ASP A 56 -29.09 -6.36 -3.31
C ASP A 56 -27.57 -6.26 -3.10
N THR A 57 -27.09 -6.18 -1.85
CA THR A 57 -25.65 -6.30 -1.55
C THR A 57 -25.06 -7.59 -2.12
N LEU A 58 -25.77 -8.72 -1.95
CA LEU A 58 -25.30 -10.02 -2.44
C LEU A 58 -25.29 -10.11 -3.98
N LYS A 59 -26.26 -9.48 -4.66
CA LYS A 59 -26.24 -9.35 -6.13
C LYS A 59 -25.05 -8.53 -6.62
N GLU A 60 -24.72 -7.44 -5.94
CA GLU A 60 -23.55 -6.62 -6.29
C GLU A 60 -22.23 -7.39 -6.10
N ILE A 61 -22.12 -8.18 -5.02
CA ILE A 61 -20.98 -9.07 -4.79
C ILE A 61 -20.86 -10.11 -5.90
N LEU A 62 -21.97 -10.72 -6.31
CA LEU A 62 -21.97 -11.67 -7.41
C LEU A 62 -21.50 -11.03 -8.73
N ALA A 63 -21.99 -9.83 -9.05
CA ALA A 63 -21.57 -9.08 -10.23
C ALA A 63 -20.07 -8.74 -10.17
N HIS A 64 -19.54 -8.42 -8.99
CA HIS A 64 -18.12 -8.17 -8.77
C HIS A 64 -17.26 -9.42 -9.01
N PHE A 65 -17.69 -10.60 -8.57
CA PHE A 65 -16.99 -11.84 -8.89
C PHE A 65 -17.08 -12.19 -10.38
N GLN A 66 -18.19 -11.89 -11.04
CA GLN A 66 -18.35 -12.08 -12.48
C GLN A 66 -17.45 -11.15 -13.32
N SER A 67 -17.03 -10.00 -12.78
CA SER A 67 -16.04 -9.13 -13.44
C SER A 67 -14.59 -9.61 -13.30
N GLY A 68 -14.36 -10.79 -12.70
CA GLY A 68 -13.03 -11.37 -12.50
C GLY A 68 -12.37 -11.00 -11.17
N SER A 69 -13.06 -10.28 -10.28
CA SER A 69 -12.57 -10.02 -8.94
C SER A 69 -12.74 -11.22 -8.02
N ASN A 70 -11.97 -11.29 -6.94
CA ASN A 70 -11.88 -12.51 -6.14
C ASN A 70 -12.05 -12.30 -4.63
N VAL A 71 -12.15 -11.08 -4.13
CA VAL A 71 -12.42 -10.83 -2.70
C VAL A 71 -13.48 -9.76 -2.50
N ALA A 72 -14.56 -10.12 -1.78
CA ALA A 72 -15.59 -9.19 -1.35
C ALA A 72 -15.56 -9.05 0.18
N ILE A 73 -15.43 -7.81 0.67
CA ILE A 73 -15.37 -7.49 2.10
C ILE A 73 -16.65 -6.75 2.49
N ILE A 74 -17.51 -7.39 3.27
CA ILE A 74 -18.78 -6.80 3.72
C ILE A 74 -18.55 -6.09 5.05
N ASP A 75 -18.51 -4.75 5.02
CA ASP A 75 -18.37 -3.90 6.19
C ASP A 75 -19.74 -3.55 6.76
N GLY A 76 -20.14 -4.27 7.81
CA GLY A 76 -21.41 -4.11 8.51
C GLY A 76 -21.33 -4.63 9.94
N MET A 77 -22.41 -4.50 10.71
CA MET A 77 -22.42 -4.96 12.12
C MET A 77 -22.65 -6.47 12.25
N HIS A 78 -23.56 -7.03 11.47
CA HIS A 78 -23.90 -8.46 11.41
C HIS A 78 -24.11 -9.11 12.79
N LEU A 79 -24.93 -8.46 13.62
CA LEU A 79 -25.04 -8.74 15.06
C LEU A 79 -25.78 -10.04 15.39
N THR A 80 -26.67 -10.51 14.50
CA THR A 80 -27.46 -11.72 14.71
C THR A 80 -26.91 -12.88 13.88
N ARG A 81 -27.04 -14.10 14.40
CA ARG A 81 -26.73 -15.32 13.68
C ARG A 81 -27.54 -15.46 12.39
N SER A 82 -28.80 -15.03 12.41
CA SER A 82 -29.66 -15.04 11.22
C SER A 82 -29.09 -14.19 10.08
N SER A 83 -28.56 -12.99 10.40
CA SER A 83 -27.94 -12.11 9.41
C SER A 83 -26.69 -12.71 8.77
N ARG A 84 -25.87 -13.42 9.56
CA ARG A 84 -24.65 -14.09 9.08
C ARG A 84 -24.96 -15.36 8.29
N GLN A 85 -25.98 -16.12 8.68
CA GLN A 85 -26.44 -17.31 7.98
C GLN A 85 -26.89 -17.03 6.54
N ILE A 86 -27.47 -15.86 6.27
CA ILE A 86 -27.82 -15.42 4.91
C ILE A 86 -26.56 -15.39 4.02
N ILE A 87 -25.45 -14.88 4.55
CA ILE A 87 -24.18 -14.79 3.83
C ILE A 87 -23.56 -16.18 3.67
N THR A 88 -23.58 -17.02 4.71
CA THR A 88 -23.11 -18.41 4.62
C THR A 88 -23.87 -19.21 3.56
N ALA A 89 -25.20 -19.04 3.47
CA ALA A 89 -26.02 -19.66 2.44
C ALA A 89 -25.63 -19.17 1.04
N PHE A 90 -25.47 -17.85 0.86
CA PHE A 90 -24.99 -17.25 -0.39
C PHE A 90 -23.63 -17.81 -0.83
N CYS A 91 -22.66 -17.90 0.08
CA CYS A 91 -21.34 -18.46 -0.22
C CYS A 91 -21.43 -19.93 -0.64
N SER A 92 -22.32 -20.71 0.00
CA SER A 92 -22.58 -22.10 -0.36
C SER A 92 -23.20 -22.24 -1.76
N GLU A 93 -24.15 -21.38 -2.11
CA GLU A 93 -24.82 -21.36 -3.42
C GLU A 93 -23.90 -20.91 -4.55
N THR A 94 -23.01 -19.96 -4.27
CA THR A 94 -22.05 -19.42 -5.24
C THR A 94 -20.74 -20.19 -5.30
N SER A 95 -20.57 -21.22 -4.45
CA SER A 95 -19.30 -21.95 -4.29
C SER A 95 -18.12 -21.02 -3.98
N SER A 96 -18.35 -20.04 -3.11
CA SER A 96 -17.34 -19.08 -2.62
C SER A 96 -16.87 -19.46 -1.21
N HIS A 97 -15.61 -19.14 -0.89
CA HIS A 97 -15.11 -19.23 0.49
C HIS A 97 -15.74 -18.15 1.36
N HIS A 98 -15.87 -18.43 2.67
CA HIS A 98 -16.42 -17.49 3.64
C HIS A 98 -15.53 -17.41 4.88
N ILE A 99 -15.33 -16.20 5.41
CA ILE A 99 -14.68 -15.98 6.70
C ILE A 99 -15.37 -14.84 7.45
N LEU A 100 -15.57 -15.02 8.76
CA LEU A 100 -16.00 -13.97 9.67
C LEU A 100 -14.78 -13.27 10.27
N VAL A 101 -14.86 -11.95 10.38
CA VAL A 101 -13.88 -11.12 11.09
C VAL A 101 -14.61 -10.35 12.17
N GLU A 102 -14.51 -10.83 13.42
CA GLU A 102 -15.12 -10.18 14.58
C GLU A 102 -14.16 -9.14 15.14
N ILE A 103 -14.62 -7.89 15.24
CA ILE A 103 -13.84 -6.79 15.80
C ILE A 103 -14.48 -6.32 17.10
N THR A 104 -13.71 -6.42 18.18
CA THR A 104 -13.96 -5.82 19.48
C THR A 104 -12.85 -4.83 19.82
N CYS A 105 -13.05 -4.00 20.83
CA CYS A 105 -12.01 -3.10 21.37
C CYS A 105 -12.41 -2.65 22.78
N ASP A 106 -11.46 -2.10 23.53
CA ASP A 106 -11.73 -1.50 24.84
C ASP A 106 -12.48 -0.15 24.74
N ASP A 107 -12.97 0.35 25.88
CA ASP A 107 -13.76 1.58 25.93
C ASP A 107 -12.99 2.83 25.46
N ALA A 108 -11.67 2.86 25.63
CA ALA A 108 -10.84 3.97 25.17
C ALA A 108 -10.82 4.01 23.63
N GLU A 109 -10.64 2.85 22.99
CA GLU A 109 -10.71 2.68 21.55
C GLU A 109 -12.12 2.97 21.00
N VAL A 110 -13.18 2.60 21.73
CA VAL A 110 -14.57 2.95 21.35
C VAL A 110 -14.75 4.47 21.30
N LYS A 111 -14.29 5.17 22.33
CA LYS A 111 -14.39 6.63 22.40
C LYS A 111 -13.62 7.30 21.27
N ASP A 112 -12.38 6.88 21.02
CA ASP A 112 -11.57 7.42 19.91
C ASP A 112 -12.21 7.12 18.55
N ASN A 113 -12.73 5.91 18.33
CA ASN A 113 -13.47 5.54 17.11
C ASN A 113 -14.70 6.43 16.90
N MET A 114 -15.45 6.69 17.97
CA MET A 114 -16.63 7.56 17.93
C MET A 114 -16.24 8.99 17.56
N GLU A 115 -15.23 9.57 18.21
CA GLU A 115 -14.75 10.93 17.92
C GLU A 115 -14.27 11.08 16.48
N ARG A 116 -13.58 10.06 15.93
CA ARG A 116 -13.16 10.04 14.52
C ARG A 116 -14.36 9.98 13.58
N THR A 117 -15.34 9.13 13.90
CA THR A 117 -16.57 8.99 13.11
C THR A 117 -17.35 10.30 13.09
N LEU A 118 -17.44 11.00 14.23
CA LEU A 118 -18.04 12.33 14.33
C LEU A 118 -17.33 13.35 13.43
N LYS A 119 -16.01 13.46 13.56
CA LYS A 119 -15.20 14.37 12.73
C LYS A 119 -15.35 14.11 11.22
N PHE A 120 -15.64 12.87 10.83
CA PHE A 120 -15.90 12.51 9.43
C PHE A 120 -17.28 13.00 8.98
N TYR A 121 -18.35 12.68 9.73
CA TYR A 121 -19.72 13.03 9.37
C TYR A 121 -20.03 14.53 9.49
N GLU A 122 -19.45 15.22 10.47
CA GLU A 122 -19.59 16.69 10.62
C GLU A 122 -19.05 17.46 9.41
N LYS A 123 -18.11 16.88 8.64
CA LYS A 123 -17.65 17.46 7.38
C LYS A 123 -18.66 17.27 6.24
N THR A 124 -19.55 16.29 6.36
CA THR A 124 -20.50 15.89 5.31
C THR A 124 -21.79 16.69 5.42
N ASP A 125 -22.39 16.75 6.61
CA ASP A 125 -23.56 17.60 6.89
C ASP A 125 -23.47 18.15 8.31
N LYS A 126 -23.46 19.48 8.43
CA LYS A 126 -23.34 20.18 9.72
C LYS A 126 -24.68 20.37 10.43
N ASN A 127 -25.80 20.11 9.76
CA ASN A 127 -27.14 20.34 10.31
C ASN A 127 -27.68 19.14 11.10
N ILE A 128 -27.03 17.98 11.00
CA ILE A 128 -27.40 16.77 11.70
C ILE A 128 -26.62 16.69 13.01
N ASP A 129 -27.31 16.38 14.11
CA ASP A 129 -26.65 15.99 15.36
C ASP A 129 -26.12 14.56 15.25
N TRP A 130 -24.92 14.44 14.65
CA TRP A 130 -24.25 13.16 14.48
C TRP A 130 -23.87 12.53 15.81
N ARG A 131 -23.68 13.32 16.87
CA ARG A 131 -23.38 12.80 18.20
C ARG A 131 -24.57 12.04 18.75
N HIS A 132 -25.74 12.67 18.79
CA HIS A 132 -26.97 12.01 19.20
C HIS A 132 -27.25 10.78 18.33
N THR A 133 -27.08 10.89 17.01
CA THR A 133 -27.32 9.79 16.07
C THR A 133 -26.45 8.57 16.35
N ILE A 134 -25.15 8.77 16.62
CA ILE A 134 -24.22 7.68 16.93
C ILE A 134 -24.50 7.09 18.31
N GLU A 135 -24.79 7.93 19.31
CA GLU A 135 -25.13 7.47 20.68
C GLU A 135 -26.42 6.63 20.66
N GLU A 136 -27.47 7.07 19.94
CA GLU A 136 -28.70 6.30 19.75
C GLU A 136 -28.41 4.97 19.05
N LYS A 137 -27.56 4.96 18.01
CA LYS A 137 -27.15 3.74 17.32
C LYS A 137 -26.45 2.77 18.28
N MET A 138 -25.55 3.26 19.14
CA MET A 138 -24.86 2.43 20.14
C MET A 138 -25.83 1.85 21.19
N LEU A 139 -26.87 2.60 21.58
CA LEU A 139 -27.91 2.12 22.49
C LEU A 139 -28.82 1.09 21.83
N ARG A 140 -29.25 1.34 20.59
CA ARG A 140 -30.11 0.43 19.82
C ARG A 140 -29.40 -0.90 19.55
N TYR A 141 -28.11 -0.86 19.22
CA TYR A 141 -27.29 -2.01 18.88
C TYR A 141 -26.25 -2.29 19.96
N ALA A 142 -26.69 -2.85 21.08
CA ALA A 142 -25.84 -3.12 22.24
C ALA A 142 -25.46 -4.61 22.42
N VAL A 143 -26.08 -5.51 21.66
CA VAL A 143 -25.91 -6.97 21.83
C VAL A 143 -25.43 -7.60 20.52
N LEU A 144 -24.38 -8.42 20.62
CA LEU A 144 -23.84 -9.25 19.55
C LEU A 144 -24.05 -10.73 19.92
N GLU A 145 -24.73 -11.49 19.07
CA GLU A 145 -24.79 -12.94 19.19
C GLU A 145 -23.45 -13.56 18.77
N ALA A 146 -22.84 -14.36 19.66
CA ALA A 146 -21.52 -14.94 19.49
C ALA A 146 -21.36 -15.73 18.18
N CYS A 147 -20.21 -15.59 17.52
CA CYS A 147 -19.87 -16.29 16.29
C CYS A 147 -19.56 -17.78 16.54
N SER A 148 -20.50 -18.66 16.18
CA SER A 148 -20.40 -20.10 16.37
C SER A 148 -19.43 -20.76 15.38
N PRO A 149 -18.70 -21.83 15.78
CA PRO A 149 -17.89 -22.64 14.84
C PRO A 149 -18.67 -23.25 13.67
N LEU A 150 -20.00 -23.34 13.77
CA LEU A 150 -20.87 -23.88 12.73
C LEU A 150 -21.21 -22.87 11.64
N GLU A 151 -20.86 -21.59 11.80
CA GLU A 151 -21.17 -20.53 10.84
C GLU A 151 -20.10 -20.44 9.75
N ALA A 152 -18.87 -20.11 10.13
CA ALA A 152 -17.73 -20.04 9.23
C ALA A 152 -16.41 -20.04 10.03
N PRO A 153 -15.24 -20.16 9.36
CA PRO A 153 -13.96 -19.72 9.90
C PRO A 153 -14.07 -18.31 10.51
N LEU A 154 -13.29 -18.06 11.56
CA LEU A 154 -13.36 -16.82 12.33
C LEU A 154 -11.96 -16.30 12.62
N ILE A 155 -11.76 -14.99 12.40
CA ILE A 155 -10.69 -14.20 13.00
C ILE A 155 -11.36 -13.25 13.99
N ALA A 156 -11.08 -13.39 15.28
CA ALA A 156 -11.57 -12.49 16.32
C ALA A 156 -10.42 -11.59 16.78
N VAL A 157 -10.64 -10.27 16.71
CA VAL A 157 -9.64 -9.23 16.95
C VAL A 157 -10.11 -8.34 18.09
N ASN A 158 -9.32 -8.26 19.16
CA ASN A 158 -9.37 -7.14 20.09
C ASN A 158 -8.50 -6.01 19.51
N ALA A 159 -9.12 -5.06 18.83
CA ALA A 159 -8.45 -3.97 18.15
C ALA A 159 -7.95 -2.92 19.15
N SER A 160 -6.65 -2.64 19.11
CA SER A 160 -6.06 -1.50 19.82
C SER A 160 -4.84 -1.00 19.06
N ALA A 161 -4.54 0.29 19.21
CA ALA A 161 -3.25 0.85 18.82
C ALA A 161 -2.12 0.43 19.78
N ASN A 162 -2.45 0.01 21.01
CA ASN A 162 -1.49 -0.49 22.00
C ASN A 162 -1.19 -1.97 21.73
N PRO A 163 0.08 -2.33 21.41
CA PRO A 163 0.45 -3.72 21.15
C PRO A 163 0.18 -4.70 22.30
N ILE A 164 0.14 -4.22 23.55
CA ILE A 164 -0.11 -5.05 24.73
C ILE A 164 -1.60 -5.44 24.83
N LEU A 165 -2.49 -4.56 24.39
CA LEU A 165 -3.95 -4.77 24.46
C LEU A 165 -4.49 -5.42 23.18
N HIS A 166 -3.79 -5.24 22.06
CA HIS A 166 -4.16 -5.83 20.80
C HIS A 166 -3.96 -7.35 20.83
N SER A 167 -5.01 -8.10 20.48
CA SER A 167 -4.94 -9.56 20.42
C SER A 167 -5.79 -10.11 19.29
N VAL A 168 -5.36 -11.25 18.75
CA VAL A 168 -6.06 -11.94 17.68
C VAL A 168 -6.13 -13.42 17.98
N THR A 169 -7.31 -14.00 17.79
CA THR A 169 -7.52 -15.45 17.79
C THR A 169 -8.14 -15.84 16.46
N ALA A 170 -7.80 -17.05 15.98
CA ALA A 170 -8.29 -17.53 14.70
C ALA A 170 -8.72 -18.99 14.80
N ARG A 171 -9.79 -19.35 14.08
CA ARG A 171 -10.36 -20.70 14.04
C ARG A 171 -10.75 -21.05 12.62
N GLY A 172 -10.36 -22.24 12.18
CA GLY A 172 -10.80 -22.82 10.91
C GLY A 172 -10.25 -22.13 9.67
N ILE A 173 -9.12 -21.43 9.78
CA ILE A 173 -8.47 -20.74 8.65
C ILE A 173 -8.11 -21.74 7.55
N GLN A 174 -8.52 -21.43 6.32
CA GLN A 174 -8.37 -22.27 5.14
C GLN A 174 -7.82 -21.44 3.98
N GLY A 175 -6.61 -21.78 3.53
CA GLY A 175 -5.99 -21.19 2.34
C GLY A 175 -5.25 -19.86 2.58
N ALA A 176 -4.52 -19.44 1.53
CA ALA A 176 -3.57 -18.34 1.61
C ALA A 176 -4.23 -16.98 1.91
N LEU A 177 -5.35 -16.65 1.26
CA LEU A 177 -6.04 -15.37 1.46
C LEU A 177 -6.48 -15.15 2.91
N GLN A 178 -7.04 -16.18 3.55
CA GLN A 178 -7.48 -16.10 4.94
C GLN A 178 -6.28 -15.96 5.89
N THR A 179 -5.17 -16.63 5.61
CA THR A 179 -3.90 -16.46 6.35
C THR A 179 -3.32 -15.06 6.16
N THR A 180 -3.40 -14.48 4.96
CA THR A 180 -2.97 -13.10 4.70
C THR A 180 -3.81 -12.10 5.50
N ILE A 181 -5.14 -12.26 5.51
CA ILE A 181 -6.04 -11.43 6.33
C ILE A 181 -5.67 -11.53 7.82
N LEU A 182 -5.41 -12.75 8.31
CA LEU A 182 -4.95 -12.95 9.69
C LEU A 182 -3.65 -12.19 9.96
N GLY A 183 -2.67 -12.25 9.05
CA GLY A 183 -1.40 -11.52 9.18
C GLY A 183 -1.59 -9.99 9.23
N VAL A 184 -2.47 -9.45 8.39
CA VAL A 184 -2.80 -8.01 8.39
C VAL A 184 -3.41 -7.57 9.71
N LEU A 185 -4.32 -8.38 10.25
CA LEU A 185 -5.07 -8.07 11.47
C LEU A 185 -4.32 -8.39 12.75
N ALA A 186 -3.26 -9.21 12.70
CA ALA A 186 -2.39 -9.53 13.84
C ALA A 186 -1.51 -8.35 14.30
N SER A 187 -1.41 -7.31 13.48
CA SER A 187 -0.67 -6.10 13.81
C SER A 187 -1.59 -5.03 14.40
N PRO A 188 -1.14 -4.26 15.41
CA PRO A 188 -1.92 -3.18 16.01
C PRO A 188 -2.56 -2.25 14.98
N LEU A 189 -3.81 -1.88 15.21
CA LEU A 189 -4.58 -1.02 14.32
C LEU A 189 -4.32 0.45 14.62
N ILE A 190 -3.13 0.92 14.23
CA ILE A 190 -2.76 2.33 14.30
C ILE A 190 -3.58 3.10 13.26
N LYS A 191 -4.36 4.09 13.71
CA LYS A 191 -5.30 4.84 12.86
C LYS A 191 -4.64 6.02 12.16
N GLU A 192 -3.64 6.62 12.80
CA GLU A 192 -2.91 7.77 12.30
C GLU A 192 -1.44 7.46 12.09
N HIS A 193 -1.05 7.51 10.83
CA HIS A 193 0.32 7.41 10.41
C HIS A 193 0.78 8.74 9.82
N THR A 194 2.03 9.09 10.11
CA THR A 194 2.79 10.06 9.33
C THR A 194 4.10 9.39 8.93
N PHE A 195 4.41 9.42 7.65
CA PHE A 195 5.66 8.88 7.11
C PHE A 195 6.36 9.95 6.28
N TYR A 196 7.68 9.85 6.23
CA TYR A 196 8.54 10.75 5.51
C TYR A 196 9.34 9.92 4.51
N PHE A 197 9.21 10.19 3.22
CA PHE A 197 9.96 9.48 2.18
C PHE A 197 10.81 10.45 1.40
N THR A 198 12.03 10.06 1.09
CA THR A 198 12.84 10.79 0.13
C THR A 198 13.80 9.86 -0.56
N ARG A 199 14.15 10.21 -1.79
CA ARG A 199 15.36 9.65 -2.41
C ARG A 199 16.58 10.12 -1.63
N HIS A 200 17.69 9.40 -1.78
CA HIS A 200 19.00 9.96 -1.47
C HIS A 200 19.20 11.31 -2.18
N GLY A 201 20.10 12.13 -1.65
CA GLY A 201 20.61 13.29 -2.38
C GLY A 201 21.21 12.88 -3.72
N GLU A 202 21.30 13.83 -4.66
CA GLU A 202 21.90 13.59 -5.98
C GLU A 202 23.26 12.89 -5.84
N SER A 203 23.46 11.81 -6.59
CA SER A 203 24.71 11.04 -6.60
C SER A 203 25.57 11.36 -7.81
N LYS A 204 26.84 10.94 -7.76
CA LYS A 204 27.75 11.07 -8.91
C LYS A 204 27.22 10.33 -10.14
N PHE A 205 26.61 9.16 -9.96
CA PHE A 205 26.00 8.43 -11.07
C PHE A 205 24.77 9.15 -11.64
N ASN A 206 24.00 9.88 -10.82
CA ASN A 206 22.91 10.70 -11.36
C ASN A 206 23.44 11.78 -12.31
N MET A 207 24.51 12.48 -11.92
CA MET A 207 25.14 13.49 -12.80
C MET A 207 25.64 12.89 -14.11
N MET A 208 26.14 11.65 -14.09
CA MET A 208 26.61 10.96 -15.30
C MET A 208 25.52 10.18 -16.05
N GLY A 209 24.25 10.24 -15.61
CA GLY A 209 23.15 9.50 -16.25
C GLY A 209 23.24 7.98 -16.09
N ARG A 210 24.07 7.49 -15.17
CA ARG A 210 24.29 6.06 -14.92
C ARG A 210 23.24 5.50 -13.95
N ILE A 211 22.75 4.29 -14.22
CA ILE A 211 21.80 3.59 -13.35
C ILE A 211 22.51 2.62 -12.40
N GLY A 212 21.86 2.27 -11.29
CA GLY A 212 22.40 1.31 -10.32
C GLY A 212 23.66 1.80 -9.59
N GLY A 213 24.56 0.88 -9.28
CA GLY A 213 25.84 1.08 -8.61
C GLY A 213 25.73 1.56 -7.16
N ASP A 214 26.88 1.89 -6.59
CA ASP A 214 27.00 2.40 -5.22
C ASP A 214 27.84 3.68 -5.14
N SER A 215 27.57 4.64 -6.03
CA SER A 215 28.27 5.92 -5.99
C SER A 215 27.78 6.80 -4.83
N GLY A 216 28.70 7.46 -4.13
CA GLY A 216 28.38 8.49 -3.14
C GLY A 216 27.72 9.75 -3.72
N LEU A 217 27.41 10.70 -2.83
CA LEU A 217 26.73 11.95 -3.14
C LEU A 217 27.56 12.88 -4.03
N SER A 218 26.88 13.70 -4.84
CA SER A 218 27.44 14.90 -5.47
C SER A 218 27.53 16.04 -4.45
N GLU A 219 28.13 17.18 -4.83
CA GLU A 219 28.12 18.38 -3.98
C GLU A 219 26.69 18.87 -3.72
N ARG A 220 25.81 18.84 -4.73
CA ARG A 220 24.39 19.20 -4.58
C ARG A 220 23.65 18.19 -3.69
N GLY A 221 23.98 16.90 -3.80
CA GLY A 221 23.45 15.86 -2.92
C GLY A 221 23.82 16.07 -1.46
N SER A 222 25.05 16.49 -1.17
CA SER A 222 25.49 16.83 0.19
C SER A 222 24.73 18.04 0.75
N LYS A 223 24.56 19.11 -0.06
CA LYS A 223 23.73 20.28 0.33
C LYS A 223 22.28 19.89 0.61
N TYR A 224 21.74 18.96 -0.18
CA TYR A 224 20.41 18.41 0.08
C TYR A 224 20.34 17.66 1.42
N ALA A 225 21.32 16.82 1.74
CA ALA A 225 21.37 16.08 3.01
C ALA A 225 21.38 17.03 4.22
N GLU A 226 22.16 18.10 4.16
CA GLU A 226 22.18 19.15 5.19
C GLU A 226 20.82 19.85 5.33
N ARG A 227 20.20 20.21 4.20
CA ARG A 227 18.89 20.86 4.20
C ARG A 227 17.78 19.94 4.72
N LEU A 228 17.84 18.66 4.37
CA LEU A 228 16.92 17.63 4.85
C LEU A 228 17.02 17.46 6.36
N ALA A 229 18.23 17.47 6.94
CA ALA A 229 18.41 17.36 8.38
C ALA A 229 17.77 18.52 9.17
N ILE A 230 17.68 19.70 8.57
CA ILE A 230 16.99 20.86 9.14
C ILE A 230 15.47 20.78 8.92
N ALA A 231 15.04 20.31 7.75
CA ALA A 231 13.63 20.32 7.35
C ALA A 231 12.83 19.11 7.87
N CYS A 232 13.49 17.98 8.14
CA CYS A 232 12.83 16.75 8.56
C CYS A 232 12.34 16.86 10.01
N PRO A 233 11.06 16.60 10.30
CA PRO A 233 10.45 16.86 11.60
C PRO A 233 10.73 15.75 12.64
N GLY A 234 12.01 15.53 12.98
CA GLY A 234 12.44 14.65 14.08
C GLY A 234 11.83 13.24 14.05
N PRO A 235 12.15 12.39 13.05
CA PRO A 235 11.54 11.08 12.91
C PRO A 235 11.88 10.15 14.09
N LYS A 236 10.94 9.28 14.47
CA LYS A 236 11.14 8.26 15.51
C LYS A 236 12.07 7.15 15.06
N LEU A 237 12.04 6.82 13.78
CA LEU A 237 12.86 5.79 13.15
C LEU A 237 13.35 6.27 11.79
N ILE A 238 14.58 5.89 11.43
CA ILE A 238 15.18 6.20 10.14
C ILE A 238 15.57 4.90 9.45
N TRP A 239 14.99 4.64 8.28
CA TRP A 239 15.34 3.51 7.44
C TRP A 239 16.06 3.98 6.19
N THR A 240 17.19 3.34 5.91
CA THR A 240 17.96 3.56 4.69
C THR A 240 18.06 2.27 3.90
N SER A 241 18.42 2.37 2.63
CA SER A 241 19.08 1.24 1.97
C SER A 241 20.46 0.97 2.59
N GLU A 242 21.14 -0.08 2.13
CA GLU A 242 22.54 -0.37 2.45
C GLU A 242 23.53 0.44 1.59
N LEU A 243 23.05 1.15 0.57
CA LEU A 243 23.89 1.89 -0.38
C LEU A 243 24.38 3.23 0.20
N GLU A 244 25.62 3.59 -0.13
CA GLU A 244 26.37 4.71 0.46
C GLU A 244 25.56 6.01 0.41
N ARG A 245 24.93 6.29 -0.74
CA ARG A 245 24.17 7.51 -0.98
C ARG A 245 22.97 7.70 -0.05
N THR A 246 22.25 6.65 0.34
CA THR A 246 21.13 6.79 1.29
C THR A 246 21.64 6.99 2.71
N ILE A 247 22.69 6.26 3.08
CA ILE A 247 23.33 6.36 4.40
C ILE A 247 23.92 7.76 4.60
N ALA A 248 24.63 8.29 3.60
CA ALA A 248 25.19 9.63 3.63
C ALA A 248 24.11 10.71 3.75
N THR A 249 22.99 10.55 3.04
CA THR A 249 21.86 11.50 3.08
C THR A 249 21.22 11.58 4.47
N ALA A 250 21.07 10.45 5.16
CA ALA A 250 20.43 10.39 6.48
C ALA A 250 21.38 10.71 7.65
N ARG A 251 22.69 10.84 7.40
CA ARG A 251 23.74 10.83 8.45
C ARG A 251 23.56 11.91 9.52
N ALA A 252 23.15 13.11 9.11
CA ALA A 252 22.99 14.26 9.99
C ALA A 252 21.65 14.29 10.74
N ILE A 253 20.74 13.35 10.46
CA ILE A 253 19.41 13.29 11.07
C ILE A 253 19.49 12.48 12.38
N PRO A 254 19.09 13.07 13.53
CA PRO A 254 19.09 12.36 14.80
C PRO A 254 17.97 11.31 14.83
N GLY A 255 18.26 10.14 15.38
CA GLY A 255 17.27 9.08 15.58
C GLY A 255 17.86 7.68 15.44
N PRO A 256 17.19 6.65 15.97
CA PRO A 256 17.52 5.26 15.71
C PRO A 256 17.47 4.99 14.20
N ARG A 257 18.49 4.30 13.69
CA ARG A 257 18.64 4.05 12.25
C ARG A 257 18.90 2.58 11.95
N THR A 258 18.36 2.13 10.82
CA THR A 258 18.53 0.76 10.33
C THR A 258 18.71 0.79 8.82
N ALA A 259 19.75 0.15 8.32
CA ALA A 259 19.92 -0.12 6.90
C ALA A 259 19.19 -1.43 6.56
N LEU A 260 18.31 -1.37 5.56
CA LEU A 260 17.49 -2.49 5.10
C LEU A 260 17.89 -2.83 3.67
N ARG A 261 18.27 -4.08 3.43
CA ARG A 261 18.63 -4.55 2.09
C ARG A 261 17.44 -4.47 1.12
N GLU A 262 16.23 -4.66 1.64
CA GLU A 262 14.96 -4.53 0.93
C GLU A 262 14.72 -3.13 0.38
N LEU A 263 15.45 -2.11 0.88
CA LEU A 263 15.41 -0.74 0.38
C LEU A 263 16.49 -0.43 -0.66
N ASN A 264 17.36 -1.37 -1.03
CA ASN A 264 18.34 -1.17 -2.11
C ASN A 264 17.64 -0.94 -3.46
N GLU A 265 18.24 -0.12 -4.32
CA GLU A 265 17.69 0.18 -5.65
C GLU A 265 17.44 -1.10 -6.46
N ILE A 266 16.52 -1.02 -7.42
CA ILE A 266 16.29 -2.11 -8.37
C ILE A 266 17.61 -2.55 -9.00
N ASN A 267 17.90 -3.85 -8.94
CA ASN A 267 19.11 -4.41 -9.52
C ASN A 267 18.97 -4.47 -11.05
N ALA A 268 19.78 -3.69 -11.76
CA ALA A 268 19.80 -3.65 -13.22
C ALA A 268 20.64 -4.78 -13.85
N GLY A 269 21.19 -5.70 -13.05
CA GLY A 269 21.93 -6.87 -13.51
C GLY A 269 23.12 -6.49 -14.38
N ILE A 270 23.15 -7.02 -15.62
CA ILE A 270 24.22 -6.69 -16.58
C ILE A 270 24.25 -5.21 -17.01
N CYS A 271 23.21 -4.45 -16.71
CA CYS A 271 23.08 -3.02 -17.03
C CYS A 271 23.51 -2.10 -15.87
N GLU A 272 23.99 -2.64 -14.75
CA GLU A 272 24.49 -1.85 -13.62
C GLU A 272 25.64 -0.92 -14.03
N GLY A 273 25.56 0.33 -13.59
CA GLY A 273 26.55 1.37 -13.86
C GLY A 273 26.53 1.93 -15.28
N LEU A 274 25.63 1.49 -16.16
CA LEU A 274 25.53 1.99 -17.53
C LEU A 274 24.60 3.20 -17.64
N THR A 275 24.81 4.04 -18.65
CA THR A 275 23.81 5.04 -19.06
C THR A 275 22.73 4.40 -19.92
N TYR A 276 21.60 5.08 -20.15
CA TYR A 276 20.56 4.55 -21.04
C TYR A 276 21.04 4.43 -22.49
N GLU A 277 21.91 5.34 -22.94
CA GLU A 277 22.58 5.31 -24.24
C GLU A 277 23.46 4.06 -24.35
N GLU A 278 24.31 3.80 -23.36
CA GLU A 278 25.18 2.61 -23.33
C GLU A 278 24.36 1.31 -23.30
N ILE A 279 23.25 1.26 -22.55
CA ILE A 279 22.36 0.09 -22.51
C ILE A 279 21.74 -0.15 -23.89
N GLN A 280 21.30 0.91 -24.54
CA GLN A 280 20.65 0.82 -25.83
C GLN A 280 21.64 0.39 -26.92
N GLU A 281 22.88 0.93 -26.93
CA GLU A 281 23.92 0.56 -27.89
C GLU A 281 24.37 -0.90 -27.71
N ARG A 282 24.52 -1.35 -26.46
CA ARG A 282 25.06 -2.69 -26.14
C ARG A 282 24.00 -3.77 -26.10
N PHE A 283 22.78 -3.42 -25.71
CA PHE A 283 21.66 -4.33 -25.46
C PHE A 283 20.34 -3.74 -26.01
N PRO A 284 20.25 -3.48 -27.34
CA PRO A 284 19.11 -2.77 -27.93
C PRO A 284 17.77 -3.51 -27.72
N GLN A 285 17.80 -4.85 -27.76
CA GLN A 285 16.64 -5.69 -27.52
C GLN A 285 16.12 -5.59 -26.08
N GLU A 286 17.03 -5.59 -25.09
CA GLU A 286 16.69 -5.42 -23.67
C GLU A 286 16.06 -4.03 -23.42
N PHE A 287 16.63 -2.98 -24.03
CA PHE A 287 16.08 -1.63 -23.97
C PHE A 287 14.66 -1.56 -24.57
N ALA A 288 14.43 -2.23 -25.70
CA ALA A 288 13.11 -2.32 -26.34
C ALA A 288 12.07 -3.07 -25.48
N TRP A 289 12.42 -4.24 -24.95
CA TRP A 289 11.51 -5.02 -24.10
C TRP A 289 11.15 -4.28 -22.81
N ARG A 290 12.13 -3.58 -22.21
CA ARG A 290 11.86 -2.76 -21.02
C ARG A 290 10.90 -1.61 -21.29
N ASP A 291 11.00 -0.97 -22.45
CA ASP A 291 10.11 0.12 -22.83
C ASP A 291 8.69 -0.36 -23.12
N GLN A 292 8.54 -1.60 -23.56
CA GLN A 292 7.25 -2.21 -23.90
C GLN A 292 6.45 -2.62 -22.66
N ASP A 293 7.08 -3.29 -21.69
CA ASP A 293 6.44 -3.71 -20.44
C ASP A 293 7.38 -3.50 -19.26
N LYS A 294 7.52 -2.24 -18.84
CA LYS A 294 8.46 -1.84 -17.78
C LYS A 294 8.12 -2.47 -16.43
N LEU A 295 6.86 -2.86 -16.20
CA LEU A 295 6.44 -3.53 -14.97
C LEU A 295 7.00 -4.96 -14.91
N LYS A 296 6.82 -5.73 -15.98
CA LYS A 296 7.16 -7.16 -16.01
C LYS A 296 8.57 -7.46 -16.51
N TYR A 297 9.17 -6.54 -17.27
CA TYR A 297 10.53 -6.70 -17.74
C TYR A 297 11.48 -6.89 -16.56
N ARG A 298 12.26 -7.97 -16.61
CA ARG A 298 13.30 -8.30 -15.64
C ARG A 298 14.65 -8.14 -16.32
N TYR A 299 15.52 -7.30 -15.76
CA TYR A 299 16.89 -7.21 -16.26
C TYR A 299 17.59 -8.58 -16.21
N PRO A 300 18.42 -8.94 -17.22
CA PRO A 300 19.22 -10.15 -17.14
C PRO A 300 20.13 -10.13 -15.91
N HIS A 301 20.03 -11.17 -15.07
CA HIS A 301 20.69 -11.25 -13.75
C HIS A 301 20.31 -10.13 -12.77
N GLY A 302 19.16 -9.49 -12.98
CA GLY A 302 18.63 -8.41 -12.14
C GLY A 302 17.17 -8.64 -11.75
N GLU A 303 16.47 -7.53 -11.54
CA GLU A 303 15.09 -7.49 -11.02
C GLU A 303 14.13 -6.85 -12.04
N SER A 304 12.85 -7.18 -11.89
CA SER A 304 11.70 -6.45 -12.43
C SER A 304 11.04 -5.58 -11.37
N TYR A 305 10.10 -4.72 -11.76
CA TYR A 305 9.26 -4.03 -10.77
C TYR A 305 8.37 -5.01 -9.99
N LEU A 306 7.96 -6.14 -10.57
CA LEU A 306 7.22 -7.18 -9.85
C LEU A 306 8.08 -7.81 -8.73
N ASP A 307 9.36 -8.09 -8.99
CA ASP A 307 10.28 -8.60 -7.97
C ASP A 307 10.47 -7.57 -6.85
N LEU A 308 10.58 -6.29 -7.23
CA LEU A 308 10.72 -5.20 -6.28
C LEU A 308 9.48 -5.01 -5.42
N LEU A 309 8.26 -5.08 -5.98
CA LEU A 309 7.00 -5.03 -5.24
C LEU A 309 6.93 -6.13 -4.17
N GLN A 310 7.35 -7.36 -4.52
CA GLN A 310 7.43 -8.46 -3.56
C GLN A 310 8.49 -8.20 -2.49
N ARG A 311 9.66 -7.67 -2.86
CA ARG A 311 10.76 -7.37 -1.94
C ARG A 311 10.40 -6.30 -0.91
N VAL A 312 9.69 -5.24 -1.32
CA VAL A 312 9.33 -4.13 -0.40
C VAL A 312 8.09 -4.41 0.44
N ASP A 313 7.41 -5.54 0.25
CA ASP A 313 6.22 -5.90 1.02
C ASP A 313 6.47 -5.91 2.53
N ASN A 314 7.59 -6.49 2.98
CA ASN A 314 7.98 -6.50 4.39
C ASN A 314 8.25 -5.09 4.93
N VAL A 315 8.78 -4.19 4.09
CA VAL A 315 8.98 -2.77 4.46
C VAL A 315 7.63 -2.09 4.67
N VAL A 316 6.68 -2.30 3.75
CA VAL A 316 5.33 -1.76 3.87
C VAL A 316 4.63 -2.29 5.12
N GLN A 317 4.71 -3.60 5.40
CA GLN A 317 4.17 -4.17 6.64
C GLN A 317 4.79 -3.53 7.88
N GLY A 318 6.12 -3.37 7.89
CA GLY A 318 6.83 -2.68 8.97
C GLY A 318 6.32 -1.25 9.19
N LEU A 319 6.14 -0.48 8.11
CA LEU A 319 5.61 0.88 8.17
C LEU A 319 4.20 0.90 8.79
N MET A 320 3.36 -0.08 8.48
CA MET A 320 2.01 -0.17 9.06
C MET A 320 1.98 -0.52 10.56
N THR A 321 3.13 -0.82 11.18
CA THR A 321 3.27 -1.04 12.64
C THR A 321 3.89 0.14 13.38
N ALA A 322 4.30 1.19 12.66
CA ALA A 322 4.97 2.35 13.23
C ALA A 322 4.42 3.67 12.64
N SER A 323 4.84 4.79 13.21
CA SER A 323 4.55 6.13 12.68
C SER A 323 5.77 7.01 12.90
N GLU A 324 5.84 8.12 12.17
CA GLU A 324 6.94 9.08 12.15
C GLU A 324 8.26 8.44 11.70
N VAL A 325 8.18 7.56 10.70
CA VAL A 325 9.33 6.88 10.09
C VAL A 325 9.83 7.69 8.89
N LEU A 326 11.13 7.97 8.85
CA LEU A 326 11.82 8.49 7.67
C LEU A 326 12.43 7.34 6.87
N VAL A 327 12.07 7.24 5.60
CA VAL A 327 12.65 6.28 4.65
C VAL A 327 13.45 7.04 3.60
N VAL A 328 14.76 6.81 3.57
CA VAL A 328 15.68 7.32 2.55
C VAL A 328 16.07 6.19 1.61
N SER A 329 15.57 6.22 0.38
CA SER A 329 15.77 5.14 -0.59
C SER A 329 15.98 5.68 -2.01
N HIS A 330 15.46 5.00 -3.02
CA HIS A 330 15.76 5.23 -4.43
C HIS A 330 14.51 5.33 -5.29
N GLN A 331 14.70 5.57 -6.59
CA GLN A 331 13.60 5.94 -7.46
C GLN A 331 12.64 4.77 -7.70
N ALA A 332 13.14 3.57 -8.03
CA ALA A 332 12.24 2.44 -8.29
C ALA A 332 11.60 1.90 -7.01
N VAL A 333 12.36 1.89 -5.91
CA VAL A 333 11.88 1.44 -4.59
C VAL A 333 10.75 2.34 -4.09
N LEU A 334 10.95 3.67 -4.10
CA LEU A 334 9.93 4.60 -3.62
C LEU A 334 8.71 4.65 -4.53
N ARG A 335 8.85 4.40 -5.84
CA ARG A 335 7.70 4.20 -6.73
C ARG A 335 6.81 3.04 -6.23
N CYS A 336 7.43 1.90 -5.92
CA CYS A 336 6.71 0.73 -5.41
C CYS A 336 6.04 1.05 -4.07
N ILE A 337 6.77 1.65 -3.12
CA ILE A 337 6.20 2.00 -1.82
C ILE A 337 5.07 3.04 -1.96
N MET A 338 5.22 4.05 -2.82
CA MET A 338 4.18 5.05 -3.06
C MET A 338 2.91 4.44 -3.66
N ALA A 339 3.03 3.43 -4.52
CA ALA A 339 1.86 2.76 -5.09
C ALA A 339 0.93 2.14 -4.03
N TYR A 340 1.49 1.63 -2.91
CA TYR A 340 0.70 1.18 -1.77
C TYR A 340 -0.12 2.32 -1.14
N PHE A 341 0.51 3.48 -0.94
CA PHE A 341 -0.11 4.63 -0.29
C PHE A 341 -1.09 5.39 -1.18
N THR A 342 -0.87 5.41 -2.49
CA THR A 342 -1.75 6.10 -3.45
C THR A 342 -2.78 5.18 -4.09
N GLY A 343 -2.74 3.86 -3.82
CA GLY A 343 -3.63 2.89 -4.46
C GLY A 343 -3.48 2.83 -5.97
N SER A 344 -2.25 3.04 -6.48
CA SER A 344 -1.99 3.08 -7.93
C SER A 344 -2.19 1.71 -8.57
N ALA A 345 -2.67 1.71 -9.83
CA ALA A 345 -2.76 0.49 -10.61
C ALA A 345 -1.35 -0.07 -10.91
N PRO A 346 -1.17 -1.40 -11.02
CA PRO A 346 0.14 -2.00 -11.24
C PRO A 346 0.90 -1.42 -12.43
N GLU A 347 0.19 -1.09 -13.52
CA GLU A 347 0.79 -0.58 -14.76
C GLU A 347 1.42 0.82 -14.59
N ASP A 348 0.90 1.60 -13.64
CA ASP A 348 1.35 2.96 -13.36
C ASP A 348 2.57 3.01 -12.43
N VAL A 349 2.81 1.95 -11.65
CA VAL A 349 3.89 1.88 -10.64
C VAL A 349 5.24 2.32 -11.20
N PRO A 350 5.73 1.82 -12.37
CA PRO A 350 7.04 2.18 -12.89
C PRO A 350 7.18 3.65 -13.33
N TYR A 351 6.09 4.41 -13.33
CA TYR A 351 5.98 5.78 -13.83
C TYR A 351 5.52 6.79 -12.78
N ILE A 352 5.26 6.36 -11.54
CA ILE A 352 5.02 7.28 -10.41
C ILE A 352 6.21 8.25 -10.31
N ASN A 353 5.92 9.54 -10.17
CA ASN A 353 6.96 10.56 -10.06
C ASN A 353 7.47 10.65 -8.62
N VAL A 354 8.76 10.40 -8.43
CA VAL A 354 9.48 10.54 -7.16
C VAL A 354 10.75 11.36 -7.44
N PRO A 355 10.65 12.71 -7.40
CA PRO A 355 11.75 13.58 -7.78
C PRO A 355 12.91 13.54 -6.77
N LEU A 356 14.11 13.89 -7.22
CA LEU A 356 15.21 14.17 -6.31
C LEU A 356 14.90 15.41 -5.46
N HIS A 357 15.61 15.51 -4.34
CA HIS A 357 15.63 16.68 -3.47
C HIS A 357 14.25 17.15 -2.95
N THR A 358 13.30 16.22 -2.86
CA THR A 358 11.93 16.46 -2.43
C THR A 358 11.58 15.49 -1.32
N LEU A 359 11.13 16.03 -0.19
CA LEU A 359 10.59 15.23 0.90
C LEU A 359 9.11 14.96 0.62
N LEU A 360 8.72 13.70 0.54
CA LEU A 360 7.32 13.30 0.44
C LEU A 360 6.79 13.02 1.85
N VAL A 361 5.80 13.80 2.28
CA VAL A 361 5.14 13.61 3.57
C VAL A 361 3.82 12.88 3.34
N VAL A 362 3.70 11.67 3.88
CA VAL A 362 2.52 10.82 3.72
C VAL A 362 1.77 10.78 5.04
N ARG A 363 0.49 11.18 5.05
CA ARG A 363 -0.34 11.21 6.26
C ARG A 363 -1.63 10.43 6.07
N SER A 364 -2.10 9.76 7.11
CA SER A 364 -3.44 9.17 7.11
C SER A 364 -4.51 10.23 6.83
N SER A 365 -5.46 9.90 5.96
CA SER A 365 -6.64 10.69 5.61
C SER A 365 -7.86 9.78 5.52
N GLY A 366 -8.62 9.69 6.62
CA GLY A 366 -9.71 8.72 6.73
C GLY A 366 -9.18 7.28 6.67
N TYR A 367 -9.63 6.52 5.67
CA TYR A 367 -9.12 5.18 5.39
C TYR A 367 -7.97 5.16 4.41
N ASP A 368 -7.56 6.31 3.88
CA ASP A 368 -6.54 6.46 2.84
C ASP A 368 -5.33 7.28 3.28
N PHE A 369 -4.45 7.60 2.35
CA PHE A 369 -3.28 8.42 2.61
C PHE A 369 -3.23 9.63 1.67
N GLN A 370 -2.78 10.75 2.22
CA GLN A 370 -2.47 11.95 1.46
C GLN A 370 -0.95 12.08 1.34
N VAL A 371 -0.45 12.28 0.12
CA VAL A 371 0.96 12.51 -0.18
C VAL A 371 1.17 14.01 -0.46
N GLU A 372 2.01 14.66 0.34
CA GLU A 372 2.39 16.06 0.19
C GLU A 372 3.88 16.15 -0.21
N PRO A 373 4.20 16.59 -1.44
CA PRO A 373 5.58 16.83 -1.83
C PRO A 373 6.09 18.17 -1.29
N VAL A 374 7.26 18.15 -0.64
CA VAL A 374 7.94 19.32 -0.08
C VAL A 374 9.33 19.45 -0.73
N PRO A 375 9.46 20.21 -1.83
CA PRO A 375 10.74 20.45 -2.49
C PRO A 375 11.67 21.27 -1.59
N LEU A 376 12.90 20.80 -1.34
CA LEU A 376 13.86 21.51 -0.49
C LEU A 376 14.70 22.56 -1.23
N LYS A 377 14.33 22.86 -2.49
CA LYS A 377 14.90 23.93 -3.33
C LYS A 377 16.43 23.84 -3.51
N ILE A 378 16.95 22.62 -3.66
CA ILE A 378 18.33 22.37 -4.09
C ILE A 378 18.29 21.82 -5.51
N GLU A 379 19.03 22.43 -6.42
CA GLU A 379 19.11 21.97 -7.81
C GLU A 379 19.59 20.52 -7.91
N CYS A 380 19.09 19.81 -8.91
CA CYS A 380 19.48 18.45 -9.25
C CYS A 380 19.15 18.17 -10.72
N VAL A 381 19.75 17.12 -11.26
CA VAL A 381 19.34 16.54 -12.55
C VAL A 381 17.94 15.93 -12.45
N ASP A 382 17.21 15.90 -13.57
CA ASP A 382 15.99 15.12 -13.68
C ASP A 382 16.31 13.69 -14.11
N THR A 383 15.86 12.70 -13.35
CA THR A 383 16.00 11.28 -13.67
C THR A 383 14.65 10.64 -14.01
N TYR A 384 13.59 11.44 -14.16
CA TYR A 384 12.27 10.98 -14.55
C TYR A 384 12.19 10.76 -16.06
N ARG A 385 11.88 9.51 -16.43
CA ARG A 385 11.61 9.12 -17.82
C ARG A 385 10.13 8.79 -17.97
N VAL A 386 9.44 9.60 -18.76
CA VAL A 386 8.03 9.39 -19.15
C VAL A 386 7.88 8.08 -19.94
N GLN A 387 6.73 7.43 -19.84
CA GLN A 387 6.41 6.27 -20.67
C GLN A 387 6.48 6.66 -22.17
N PRO A 388 7.30 5.98 -22.99
CA PRO A 388 7.33 6.26 -24.41
C PRO A 388 6.05 5.75 -25.09
N LYS A 389 5.52 6.50 -26.05
CA LYS A 389 4.24 6.20 -26.72
C LYS A 389 4.33 5.23 -27.90
N ASN A 390 5.53 5.04 -28.46
CA ASN A 390 5.76 4.29 -29.72
C ASN A 390 6.67 3.07 -29.49
N CYS A 391 6.25 2.13 -28.63
CA CYS A 391 7.04 0.93 -28.32
C CYS A 391 6.39 -0.33 -28.91
N SER A 392 7.17 -1.16 -29.59
CA SER A 392 6.75 -2.49 -30.04
C SER A 392 7.89 -3.51 -29.87
N PRO A 393 7.56 -4.82 -29.67
CA PRO A 393 8.58 -5.86 -29.43
C PRO A 393 9.52 -6.11 -30.61
N GLY A 394 9.09 -5.75 -31.84
CA GLY A 394 9.86 -5.95 -33.07
C GLY A 394 10.54 -4.68 -33.60
N ARG A 395 10.60 -3.61 -32.80
CA ARG A 395 11.19 -2.34 -33.25
C ARG A 395 12.69 -2.49 -33.48
N THR A 396 13.21 -1.80 -34.50
CA THR A 396 14.64 -1.83 -34.83
C THR A 396 15.47 -1.03 -33.81
N ASP A 397 16.79 -1.20 -33.83
CA ASP A 397 17.71 -0.40 -33.02
C ASP A 397 17.54 1.11 -33.29
N ALA A 398 17.25 1.47 -34.54
CA ALA A 398 16.97 2.85 -34.96
C ALA A 398 15.65 3.39 -34.36
N ASP A 399 14.64 2.55 -34.20
CA ASP A 399 13.38 2.94 -33.55
C ASP A 399 13.55 3.09 -32.04
N ALA A 400 14.43 2.29 -31.42
CA ALA A 400 14.79 2.43 -30.02
C ALA A 400 15.53 3.75 -29.72
N LEU A 401 16.32 4.28 -30.67
CA LEU A 401 16.99 5.59 -30.53
C LEU A 401 16.00 6.74 -30.28
N GLN A 402 14.76 6.61 -30.77
CA GLN A 402 13.76 7.66 -30.61
C GLN A 402 13.20 7.77 -29.19
N THR A 403 13.43 6.76 -28.33
CA THR A 403 12.88 6.74 -26.96
C THR A 403 13.94 6.90 -25.87
N VAL A 404 15.19 7.11 -26.23
CA VAL A 404 16.28 7.40 -25.30
C VAL A 404 15.98 8.70 -24.56
N PRO A 405 16.00 8.71 -23.22
CA PRO A 405 15.81 9.94 -22.47
C PRO A 405 16.98 10.89 -22.76
N ALA A 406 16.71 12.18 -22.96
CA ALA A 406 17.78 13.15 -23.05
C ALA A 406 18.54 13.21 -21.71
N HIS A 407 19.86 13.03 -21.77
CA HIS A 407 20.72 13.24 -20.62
C HIS A 407 20.95 14.75 -20.42
N PHE A 408 20.19 15.35 -19.51
CA PHE A 408 20.36 16.77 -19.19
C PHE A 408 21.29 16.94 -17.99
N ASP A 409 22.49 17.45 -18.24
CA ASP A 409 23.34 18.05 -17.20
C ASP A 409 22.84 19.43 -16.74
N ALA A 410 21.81 19.98 -17.41
CA ALA A 410 21.26 21.29 -17.09
C ALA A 410 20.24 21.19 -15.94
N PRO A 411 20.38 21.98 -14.85
CA PRO A 411 19.37 22.03 -13.80
C PRO A 411 18.02 22.49 -14.38
N LEU A 412 16.93 21.87 -13.91
CA LEU A 412 15.58 22.29 -14.30
C LEU A 412 15.39 23.78 -13.99
N PRO A 413 14.84 24.57 -14.93
CA PRO A 413 14.53 25.98 -14.65
C PRO A 413 13.52 26.05 -13.50
N GLN A 414 13.84 26.85 -12.47
CA GLN A 414 12.92 27.07 -11.37
C GLN A 414 11.66 27.73 -11.93
N VAL A 415 10.50 27.05 -11.78
CA VAL A 415 9.22 27.71 -11.96
C VAL A 415 9.08 28.67 -10.78
N ILE A 416 9.36 29.95 -11.03
CA ILE A 416 9.11 31.04 -10.10
C ILE A 416 7.60 31.22 -10.06
N ASN A 417 6.95 30.67 -9.03
CA ASN A 417 5.60 31.07 -8.62
C ASN A 417 5.69 31.75 -7.26
#